data_AF-A0A9N9NDD8-F1
#
_entry.id   AF-A0A9N9NDD8-F1
#
_cell.length_a   1.000
_cell.length_b   1.000
_cell.length_c   1.000
_cell.angle_alpha   90.00
_cell.angle_beta   90.00
_cell.angle_gamma   90.00
#
_symmetry.space_group_name_H-M   'P 1'
#
loop_
_entity.id
_entity.type
_entity.pdbx_description
1 polymer ?
#
loop_
_entity_poly.entity_id
_entity_poly.type
_entity_poly.pdbx_seq_one_letter_code
_entity_poly.pdbx_strand_id
1 'polypeptide(L)'
;LQKKIYKKHMFISHTSQIHLSMSERIILNIGGIKYETFRSTLTAQPETLLGKMFRDQNEYIKNSVNGNEYFFNRNGEAFYYIMEFYRTGKLLWPIETKKSQVTYQQLKEELDYFQINKSKVCSLLISETTKSTIERFVTILEQLIISHYVNFDNKISLSVGNNDSRLSQFKGCDFDILNYMEHQIEKYLVETFSELELKWECQRSYDYYHNYPFFEIEITFSSPFEKILKSEDAQTHIGFTQAPINISEEKIILNVGARSNTLLGTMFQDRNKSMLHPINGNEYFFDRNSEAFYYIMEYYQTGKTTWTIETEKIPYKQLKEEFDYFQIPLEESIVLCSLAIEAVKNKYNNLILAFEELIIQCCNYLRNNIELEIRRGNIRIINKSGDRYKFYLEDLQQFCLSKFTFSETYIILDNMENHVKDHLIKMFSDLGLKWEFTRAYGYHKICISFSFKNVL
;
A
#
# COMPACT_ATOMS: atom_id res chain seq x y z
N LEU A 1 27.85 17.08 54.51
CA LEU A 1 28.09 16.84 53.06
C LEU A 1 28.63 15.43 52.74
N GLN A 2 29.63 14.90 53.46
CA GLN A 2 30.22 13.56 53.20
C GLN A 2 29.21 12.39 53.13
N LYS A 3 28.19 12.33 54.00
CA LYS A 3 27.13 11.29 53.91
C LYS A 3 26.28 11.35 52.64
N LYS A 4 26.06 12.56 52.07
CA LYS A 4 25.35 12.75 50.80
C LYS A 4 26.23 12.35 49.61
N ILE A 5 27.52 12.64 49.68
CA ILE A 5 28.52 12.26 48.67
C ILE A 5 28.72 10.74 48.64
N TYR A 6 28.81 10.09 49.80
CA TYR A 6 28.87 8.63 49.92
C TYR A 6 27.62 7.93 49.36
N LYS A 7 26.41 8.41 49.71
CA LYS A 7 25.16 7.87 49.13
C LYS A 7 25.10 8.05 47.61
N LYS A 8 25.55 9.20 47.09
CA LYS A 8 25.59 9.47 45.64
C LYS A 8 26.60 8.58 44.93
N HIS A 9 27.81 8.38 45.47
CA HIS A 9 28.79 7.44 44.91
C HIS A 9 28.33 5.99 44.96
N MET A 10 27.68 5.56 46.04
CA MET A 10 27.14 4.21 46.17
C MET A 10 25.98 3.96 45.20
N PHE A 11 25.11 4.96 44.98
CA PHE A 11 24.05 4.87 43.97
C PHE A 11 24.63 4.79 42.56
N ILE A 12 25.62 5.63 42.24
CA ILE A 12 26.29 5.64 40.94
C ILE A 12 27.01 4.32 40.68
N SER A 13 27.75 3.77 41.64
CA SER A 13 28.44 2.48 41.50
C SER A 13 27.46 1.32 41.32
N HIS A 14 26.31 1.34 42.01
CA HIS A 14 25.29 0.30 41.87
C HIS A 14 24.58 0.39 40.52
N THR A 15 24.24 1.61 40.05
CA THR A 15 23.68 1.80 38.70
C THR A 15 24.65 1.43 37.58
N SER A 16 25.95 1.69 37.75
CA SER A 16 26.98 1.27 36.79
C SER A 16 27.17 -0.25 36.79
N GLN A 17 27.11 -0.91 37.96
CA GLN A 17 27.16 -2.37 38.05
C GLN A 17 25.93 -3.04 37.43
N ILE A 18 24.72 -2.49 37.63
CA ILE A 18 23.49 -2.96 36.98
C ILE A 18 23.56 -2.77 35.47
N HIS A 19 24.11 -1.65 34.99
CA HIS A 19 24.26 -1.40 33.55
C HIS A 19 25.30 -2.34 32.91
N LEU A 20 26.41 -2.62 33.59
CA LEU A 20 27.42 -3.59 33.15
C LEU A 20 26.87 -5.02 33.15
N SER A 21 26.08 -5.39 34.17
CA SER A 21 25.48 -6.73 34.28
C SER A 21 24.41 -6.98 33.23
N MET A 22 23.63 -5.97 32.84
CA MET A 22 22.64 -6.09 31.77
C MET A 22 23.24 -6.27 30.37
N SER A 23 24.45 -5.74 30.15
CA SER A 23 25.23 -5.92 28.91
C SER A 23 26.06 -7.21 28.85
N GLU A 24 25.98 -8.05 29.88
CA GLU A 24 26.66 -9.34 29.95
C GLU A 24 26.20 -10.25 28.80
N ARG A 25 27.16 -10.70 27.98
CA ARG A 25 26.93 -11.66 26.91
C ARG A 25 26.90 -13.08 27.47
N ILE A 26 25.89 -13.82 27.05
CA ILE A 26 25.62 -15.19 27.49
C ILE A 26 25.57 -16.08 26.26
N ILE A 27 26.24 -17.24 26.35
CA ILE A 27 26.15 -18.29 25.34
C ILE A 27 25.30 -19.42 25.92
N LEU A 28 24.19 -19.75 25.25
CA LEU A 28 23.35 -20.90 25.57
C LEU A 28 23.66 -22.01 24.57
N ASN A 29 24.24 -23.11 25.02
CA ASN A 29 24.51 -24.28 24.21
C ASN A 29 23.37 -25.29 24.38
N ILE A 30 22.48 -25.35 23.39
CA ILE A 30 21.24 -26.13 23.41
C ILE A 30 21.40 -27.36 22.52
N GLY A 31 21.69 -28.52 23.12
CA GLY A 31 21.88 -29.77 22.38
C GLY A 31 23.02 -29.72 21.36
N GLY A 32 24.00 -28.83 21.53
CA GLY A 32 25.11 -28.60 20.60
C GLY A 32 24.98 -27.33 19.75
N ILE A 33 23.79 -26.72 19.67
CA ILE A 33 23.59 -25.44 18.94
C ILE A 33 23.82 -24.27 19.90
N LYS A 34 24.75 -23.37 19.56
CA LYS A 34 25.10 -22.21 20.39
C LYS A 34 24.27 -20.98 20.00
N TYR A 35 23.59 -20.41 20.99
CA TYR A 35 22.85 -19.16 20.89
C TYR A 35 23.52 -18.09 21.75
N GLU A 36 23.99 -17.02 21.13
CA GLU A 36 24.56 -15.86 21.84
C GLU A 36 23.48 -14.79 22.06
N THR A 37 23.39 -14.26 23.28
CA THR A 37 22.44 -13.22 23.64
C THR A 37 22.92 -12.38 24.82
N PHE A 38 22.13 -11.39 25.22
CA PHE A 38 22.38 -10.58 26.40
C PHE A 38 21.56 -11.05 27.58
N ARG A 39 22.09 -10.83 28.78
CA ARG A 39 21.38 -11.03 30.02
C ARG A 39 20.06 -10.26 30.10
N SER A 40 20.04 -9.04 29.60
CA SER A 40 18.82 -8.22 29.50
C SER A 40 17.72 -8.91 28.70
N THR A 41 18.06 -9.58 27.61
CA THR A 41 17.11 -10.33 26.77
C THR A 41 16.43 -11.47 27.55
N LEU A 42 17.20 -12.24 28.31
CA LEU A 42 16.64 -13.36 29.08
C LEU A 42 15.81 -12.86 30.27
N THR A 43 16.30 -11.83 30.95
CA THR A 43 15.64 -11.25 32.14
C THR A 43 14.40 -10.41 31.81
N ALA A 44 14.20 -10.02 30.55
CA ALA A 44 12.99 -9.36 30.06
C ALA A 44 11.72 -10.21 30.24
N GLN A 45 11.85 -11.53 30.33
CA GLN A 45 10.75 -12.47 30.63
C GLN A 45 10.97 -13.11 31.99
N PRO A 46 10.77 -12.37 33.09
CA PRO A 46 11.31 -12.73 34.39
C PRO A 46 10.62 -13.98 34.98
N GLU A 47 9.44 -14.37 34.50
CA GLU A 47 8.65 -15.50 34.98
C GLU A 47 9.08 -16.87 34.42
N THR A 48 9.95 -16.90 33.42
CA THR A 48 10.40 -18.12 32.74
C THR A 48 11.64 -18.72 33.40
N LEU A 49 12.04 -19.93 32.98
CA LEU A 49 13.24 -20.60 33.51
C LEU A 49 14.50 -19.75 33.34
N LEU A 50 14.80 -19.30 32.12
CA LEU A 50 16.01 -18.50 31.86
C LEU A 50 15.89 -17.10 32.48
N GLY A 51 14.68 -16.52 32.47
CA GLY A 51 14.43 -15.25 33.15
C GLY A 51 14.75 -15.32 34.63
N LYS A 52 14.33 -16.38 35.32
CA LYS A 52 14.68 -16.64 36.72
C LYS A 52 16.18 -16.90 36.87
N MET A 53 16.75 -17.83 36.09
CA MET A 53 18.15 -18.25 36.19
C MET A 53 19.14 -17.08 36.07
N PHE A 54 18.84 -16.11 35.21
CA PHE A 54 19.74 -14.98 34.94
C PHE A 54 19.42 -13.70 35.73
N ARG A 55 18.51 -13.72 36.71
CA ARG A 55 18.36 -12.59 37.67
C ARG A 55 19.57 -12.49 38.60
N ASP A 56 19.88 -11.27 39.09
CA ASP A 56 21.05 -10.99 39.96
C ASP A 56 21.11 -11.84 41.22
N GLN A 57 19.95 -12.26 41.71
CA GLN A 57 19.83 -13.01 42.95
C GLN A 57 20.17 -14.50 42.80
N ASN A 58 20.39 -15.00 41.58
CA ASN A 58 20.48 -16.44 41.28
C ASN A 58 21.86 -16.88 40.74
N GLU A 59 22.92 -16.12 41.02
CA GLU A 59 24.28 -16.45 40.53
C GLU A 59 24.78 -17.83 41.00
N TYR A 60 24.34 -18.33 42.15
CA TYR A 60 24.70 -19.64 42.67
C TYR A 60 24.10 -20.83 41.88
N ILE A 61 23.15 -20.56 40.98
CA ILE A 61 22.49 -21.57 40.13
C ILE A 61 23.22 -21.70 38.77
N LYS A 62 24.17 -20.79 38.49
CA LYS A 62 24.87 -20.68 37.21
C LYS A 62 26.08 -21.63 37.16
N ASN A 63 25.87 -22.81 36.56
CA ASN A 63 26.98 -23.69 36.19
C ASN A 63 27.47 -23.34 34.77
N SER A 64 28.30 -22.31 34.66
CA SER A 64 28.88 -21.91 33.36
C SER A 64 30.14 -22.72 33.02
N VAL A 65 30.23 -23.17 31.78
CA VAL A 65 31.49 -23.56 31.14
C VAL A 65 32.18 -22.28 30.66
N ASN A 66 33.48 -22.13 30.93
CA ASN A 66 34.30 -20.98 30.51
C ASN A 66 33.83 -19.59 30.97
N GLY A 67 32.98 -19.52 31.99
CA GLY A 67 32.54 -18.26 32.62
C GLY A 67 31.33 -17.58 31.96
N ASN A 68 30.87 -18.02 30.78
CA ASN A 68 29.70 -17.43 30.10
C ASN A 68 28.89 -18.40 29.22
N GLU A 69 29.29 -19.67 29.09
CA GLU A 69 28.56 -20.68 28.30
C GLU A 69 27.74 -21.61 29.21
N TYR A 70 26.47 -21.82 28.89
CA TYR A 70 25.54 -22.63 29.67
C TYR A 70 24.95 -23.74 28.82
N PHE A 71 25.15 -24.99 29.23
CA PHE A 71 24.71 -26.15 28.47
C PHE A 71 23.33 -26.66 28.90
N PHE A 72 22.47 -26.90 27.91
CA PHE A 72 21.15 -27.51 28.08
C PHE A 72 21.01 -28.68 27.10
N ASN A 73 20.75 -29.88 27.61
CA ASN A 73 20.50 -31.06 26.79
C ASN A 73 19.06 -31.07 26.23
N ARG A 74 18.76 -30.14 25.32
CA ARG A 74 17.43 -29.87 24.77
C ARG A 74 17.47 -29.71 23.25
N ASN A 75 16.31 -29.61 22.60
CA ASN A 75 16.25 -29.46 21.14
C ASN A 75 16.67 -28.04 20.71
N GLY A 76 17.86 -27.93 20.11
CA GLY A 76 18.42 -26.67 19.65
C GLY A 76 17.63 -26.00 18.52
N GLU A 77 16.99 -26.75 17.62
CA GLU A 77 16.19 -26.19 16.53
C GLU A 77 14.88 -25.59 17.05
N ALA A 78 14.20 -26.30 17.96
CA ALA A 78 13.00 -25.79 18.62
C ALA A 78 13.31 -24.57 19.50
N PHE A 79 14.51 -24.51 20.09
CA PHE A 79 14.96 -23.38 20.90
C PHE A 79 15.07 -22.08 20.13
N TYR A 80 15.23 -22.11 18.80
CA TYR A 80 15.17 -20.89 17.98
C TYR A 80 13.92 -20.07 18.28
N TYR A 81 12.75 -20.71 18.30
CA TYR A 81 11.47 -20.05 18.58
C TYR A 81 11.34 -19.58 20.03
N ILE A 82 11.92 -20.32 20.96
CA ILE A 82 12.01 -19.93 22.37
C ILE A 82 12.86 -18.65 22.51
N MET A 83 13.99 -18.57 21.80
CA MET A 83 14.88 -17.42 21.81
C MET A 83 14.22 -16.16 21.21
N GLU A 84 13.47 -16.32 20.11
CA GLU A 84 12.68 -15.23 19.52
C GLU A 84 11.61 -14.69 20.49
N PHE A 85 11.01 -15.56 21.30
CA PHE A 85 10.10 -15.13 22.37
C PHE A 85 10.79 -14.25 23.42
N TYR A 86 12.01 -14.56 23.84
CA TYR A 86 12.76 -13.68 24.75
C TYR A 86 13.11 -12.33 24.12
N ARG A 87 13.35 -12.28 22.81
CA ARG A 87 13.68 -11.03 22.08
C ARG A 87 12.48 -10.12 21.88
N THR A 88 11.34 -10.70 21.48
CA THR A 88 10.18 -9.95 20.98
C THR A 88 8.98 -9.97 21.93
N GLY A 89 8.96 -10.89 22.89
CA GLY A 89 7.78 -11.20 23.70
C GLY A 89 6.71 -12.00 22.96
N LYS A 90 6.94 -12.39 21.69
CA LYS A 90 6.00 -13.10 20.81
C LYS A 90 6.57 -14.44 20.36
N LEU A 91 5.72 -15.45 20.19
CA LEU A 91 6.15 -16.73 19.62
C LEU A 91 5.94 -16.71 18.11
N LEU A 92 7.04 -16.69 17.37
CA LEU A 92 7.03 -16.58 15.91
C LEU A 92 7.20 -17.97 15.25
N TRP A 93 6.27 -18.88 15.52
CA TRP A 93 6.28 -20.22 14.93
C TRP A 93 5.35 -20.28 13.71
N PRO A 94 5.86 -20.64 12.50
CA PRO A 94 5.04 -20.69 11.30
C PRO A 94 4.07 -21.88 11.38
N ILE A 95 2.77 -21.58 11.45
CA ILE A 95 1.70 -22.58 11.52
C ILE A 95 1.52 -23.35 10.21
N GLU A 96 1.99 -22.80 9.08
CA GLU A 96 2.03 -23.51 7.81
C GLU A 96 3.05 -24.68 7.90
N THR A 97 2.50 -25.86 8.13
CA THR A 97 3.19 -27.14 8.44
C THR A 97 4.24 -27.57 7.41
N LYS A 98 4.29 -26.95 6.23
CA LYS A 98 5.24 -27.30 5.16
C LYS A 98 6.61 -26.59 5.27
N LYS A 99 6.77 -25.60 6.15
CA LYS A 99 8.00 -24.78 6.23
C LYS A 99 8.82 -24.93 7.51
N SER A 100 8.25 -25.42 8.61
CA SER A 100 9.02 -25.61 9.85
C SER A 100 9.67 -26.99 9.89
N GLN A 101 10.96 -27.03 10.22
CA GLN A 101 11.68 -28.26 10.56
C GLN A 101 11.30 -28.79 11.96
N VAL A 102 10.59 -27.98 12.76
CA VAL A 102 10.19 -28.29 14.13
C VAL A 102 8.68 -28.50 14.20
N THR A 103 8.26 -29.65 14.71
CA THR A 103 6.84 -29.96 14.94
C THR A 103 6.28 -29.19 16.14
N TYR A 104 4.96 -28.96 16.16
CA TYR A 104 4.29 -28.34 17.32
C TYR A 104 4.54 -29.12 18.62
N GLN A 105 4.61 -30.45 18.56
CA GLN A 105 4.89 -31.29 19.72
C GLN A 105 6.27 -31.02 20.31
N GLN A 106 7.32 -30.95 19.46
CA GLN A 106 8.67 -30.60 19.89
C GLN A 106 8.73 -29.19 20.49
N LEU A 107 8.06 -28.21 19.85
CA LEU A 107 8.00 -26.85 20.38
C LEU A 107 7.28 -26.79 21.73
N LYS A 108 6.19 -27.54 21.90
CA LYS A 108 5.42 -27.61 23.14
C LYS A 108 6.25 -28.15 24.30
N GLU A 109 7.05 -29.19 24.04
CA GLU A 109 7.96 -29.77 25.04
C GLU A 109 9.03 -28.76 25.49
N GLU A 110 9.56 -27.93 24.58
CA GLU A 110 10.49 -26.87 24.95
C GLU A 110 9.81 -25.72 25.70
N LEU A 111 8.62 -25.29 25.31
CA LEU A 111 7.85 -24.29 26.06
C LEU A 111 7.61 -24.73 27.51
N ASP A 112 7.33 -26.02 27.72
CA ASP A 112 7.18 -26.60 29.05
C ASP A 112 8.50 -26.59 29.84
N TYR A 113 9.58 -27.04 29.22
CA TYR A 113 10.91 -27.06 29.85
C TYR A 113 11.36 -25.66 30.29
N PHE A 114 11.23 -24.67 29.41
CA PHE A 114 11.62 -23.28 29.69
C PHE A 114 10.59 -22.51 30.52
N GLN A 115 9.53 -23.17 31.00
CA GLN A 115 8.48 -22.59 31.84
C GLN A 115 7.81 -21.37 31.21
N ILE A 116 7.62 -21.39 29.89
CA ILE A 116 6.89 -20.34 29.17
C ILE A 116 5.40 -20.66 29.21
N ASN A 117 4.59 -19.67 29.58
CA ASN A 117 3.14 -19.85 29.71
C ASN A 117 2.50 -20.10 28.33
N LYS A 118 2.23 -21.37 28.02
CA LYS A 118 1.63 -21.83 26.77
C LYS A 118 0.29 -21.16 26.45
N SER A 119 -0.60 -20.97 27.44
CA SER A 119 -1.92 -20.38 27.15
C SER A 119 -1.81 -18.93 26.70
N LYS A 120 -0.94 -18.15 27.35
CA LYS A 120 -0.64 -16.77 26.95
C LYS A 120 -0.01 -16.69 25.56
N VAL A 121 0.93 -17.58 25.27
CA VAL A 121 1.67 -17.53 24.01
C VAL A 121 0.86 -18.08 22.83
N CYS A 122 0.15 -19.19 23.02
CA CYS A 122 -0.71 -19.77 21.96
C CYS A 122 -1.89 -18.87 21.62
N SER A 123 -2.51 -18.20 22.61
CA SER A 123 -3.59 -17.24 22.34
C SER A 123 -3.11 -16.06 21.49
N LEU A 124 -1.92 -15.53 21.76
CA LEU A 124 -1.30 -14.48 20.95
C LEU A 124 -1.01 -14.97 19.53
N LEU A 125 -0.37 -16.13 19.37
CA LEU A 125 -0.07 -16.70 18.06
C LEU A 125 -1.34 -16.96 17.23
N ILE A 126 -2.37 -17.54 17.84
CA ILE A 126 -3.67 -17.77 17.17
C ILE A 126 -4.29 -16.44 16.77
N SER A 127 -4.29 -15.44 17.67
CA SER A 127 -4.85 -14.12 17.37
C SER A 127 -4.14 -13.42 16.20
N GLU A 128 -2.80 -13.50 16.13
CA GLU A 128 -2.01 -12.92 15.04
C GLU A 128 -2.26 -13.64 13.72
N THR A 129 -2.43 -14.96 13.75
CA THR A 129 -2.67 -15.76 12.54
C THR A 129 -4.08 -15.58 12.00
N THR A 130 -5.08 -15.57 12.88
CA THR A 130 -6.47 -15.25 12.51
C THR A 130 -6.56 -13.83 11.94
N LYS A 131 -5.92 -12.86 12.60
CA LYS A 131 -5.85 -11.47 12.11
C LYS A 131 -5.21 -11.41 10.72
N SER A 132 -4.05 -12.04 10.51
CA SER A 132 -3.39 -12.07 9.21
C SER A 132 -4.24 -12.71 8.11
N THR A 133 -5.04 -13.73 8.45
CA THR A 133 -5.90 -14.42 7.50
C THR A 133 -7.05 -13.52 7.05
N ILE A 134 -7.66 -12.78 7.99
CA ILE A 134 -8.71 -11.79 7.71
C ILE A 134 -8.14 -10.62 6.91
N GLU A 135 -6.99 -10.08 7.30
CA GLU A 135 -6.31 -8.98 6.58
C GLU A 135 -6.01 -9.36 5.13
N ARG A 136 -5.56 -10.60 4.88
CA ARG A 136 -5.36 -11.10 3.52
C ARG A 136 -6.66 -11.09 2.72
N PHE A 137 -7.77 -11.57 3.30
CA PHE A 137 -9.05 -11.61 2.62
C PHE A 137 -9.55 -10.21 2.25
N VAL A 138 -9.49 -9.27 3.20
CA VAL A 138 -9.85 -7.87 2.99
C VAL A 138 -8.97 -7.22 1.92
N THR A 139 -7.65 -7.43 1.97
CA THR A 139 -6.70 -6.91 0.97
C THR A 139 -7.05 -7.37 -0.45
N ILE A 140 -7.49 -8.62 -0.63
CA ILE A 140 -7.90 -9.13 -1.95
C ILE A 140 -9.16 -8.39 -2.44
N LEU A 141 -10.14 -8.16 -1.57
CA LEU A 141 -11.34 -7.39 -1.92
C LEU A 141 -11.01 -5.95 -2.30
N GLU A 142 -10.14 -5.27 -1.54
CA GLU A 142 -9.66 -3.92 -1.86
C GLU A 142 -9.01 -3.85 -3.25
N GLN A 143 -8.12 -4.80 -3.55
CA GLN A 143 -7.46 -4.89 -4.86
C GLN A 143 -8.44 -5.13 -6.00
N LEU A 144 -9.46 -5.98 -5.78
CA LEU A 144 -10.51 -6.22 -6.76
C LEU A 144 -11.33 -4.96 -7.02
N ILE A 145 -11.74 -4.24 -5.96
CA ILE A 145 -12.47 -2.96 -6.06
C ILE A 145 -11.68 -1.94 -6.88
N ILE A 146 -10.42 -1.70 -6.50
CA ILE A 146 -9.56 -0.74 -7.20
C ILE A 146 -9.36 -1.15 -8.66
N SER A 147 -9.07 -2.43 -8.91
CA SER A 147 -8.82 -2.94 -10.25
C SER A 147 -10.03 -2.78 -11.17
N HIS A 148 -11.24 -3.10 -10.70
CA HIS A 148 -12.46 -2.93 -11.50
C HIS A 148 -12.72 -1.44 -11.75
N TYR A 149 -12.63 -0.61 -10.70
CA TYR A 149 -12.83 0.84 -10.82
C TYR A 149 -11.89 1.49 -11.83
N VAL A 150 -10.58 1.21 -11.75
CA VAL A 150 -9.55 1.74 -12.66
C VAL A 150 -9.68 1.21 -14.08
N ASN A 151 -10.36 0.07 -14.25
CA ASN A 151 -10.71 -0.48 -15.56
C ASN A 151 -12.11 -0.08 -16.02
N PHE A 152 -12.72 0.93 -15.37
CA PHE A 152 -14.03 1.48 -15.71
C PHE A 152 -15.19 0.49 -15.57
N ASP A 153 -15.01 -0.59 -14.81
CA ASP A 153 -16.06 -1.52 -14.43
C ASP A 153 -16.62 -1.12 -13.06
N ASN A 154 -17.93 -0.95 -12.97
CA ASN A 154 -18.61 -0.45 -11.78
C ASN A 154 -19.33 -1.53 -10.96
N LYS A 155 -19.17 -2.81 -11.35
CA LYS A 155 -19.81 -3.95 -10.70
C LYS A 155 -18.85 -5.13 -10.58
N ILE A 156 -18.85 -5.76 -9.41
CA ILE A 156 -18.10 -6.98 -9.13
C ILE A 156 -19.07 -8.04 -8.63
N SER A 157 -19.02 -9.23 -9.21
CA SER A 157 -19.81 -10.39 -8.78
C SER A 157 -18.87 -11.52 -8.38
N LEU A 158 -18.93 -11.93 -7.12
CA LEU A 158 -18.07 -12.96 -6.52
C LEU A 158 -18.91 -14.11 -5.98
N SER A 159 -18.35 -15.33 -6.05
CA SER A 159 -18.92 -16.52 -5.42
C SER A 159 -17.87 -17.15 -4.51
N VAL A 160 -18.16 -17.22 -3.20
CA VAL A 160 -17.26 -17.75 -2.18
C VAL A 160 -17.88 -19.00 -1.55
N GLY A 161 -17.35 -20.17 -1.90
CA GLY A 161 -17.80 -21.46 -1.40
C GLY A 161 -16.84 -22.09 -0.40
N ASN A 162 -17.33 -23.07 0.37
CA ASN A 162 -16.53 -23.83 1.34
C ASN A 162 -15.49 -24.76 0.66
N ASN A 163 -15.76 -25.18 -0.58
CA ASN A 163 -14.80 -25.98 -1.33
C ASN A 163 -13.84 -25.09 -2.13
N ASP A 164 -12.57 -25.48 -2.15
CA ASP A 164 -11.48 -24.91 -2.93
C ASP A 164 -11.82 -25.02 -4.43
N SER A 165 -12.69 -24.11 -4.89
CA SER A 165 -13.21 -24.15 -6.24
C SER A 165 -12.09 -23.71 -7.19
N ARG A 166 -11.93 -24.50 -8.26
CA ARG A 166 -10.81 -24.53 -9.21
C ARG A 166 -10.57 -23.24 -10.02
N LEU A 167 -11.02 -22.09 -9.52
CA LEU A 167 -10.92 -20.76 -10.16
C LEU A 167 -10.61 -19.59 -9.21
N SER A 168 -10.41 -19.80 -7.89
CA SER A 168 -10.51 -18.68 -6.95
C SER A 168 -9.18 -18.20 -6.35
N GLN A 169 -9.05 -16.87 -6.25
CA GLN A 169 -8.06 -16.17 -5.41
C GLN A 169 -8.31 -16.38 -3.90
N PHE A 170 -9.36 -17.13 -3.55
CA PHE A 170 -9.91 -17.28 -2.21
C PHE A 170 -9.79 -18.73 -1.72
N LYS A 171 -9.42 -18.93 -0.46
CA LYS A 171 -9.24 -20.24 0.19
C LYS A 171 -10.51 -20.65 0.92
N GLY A 172 -10.66 -21.94 1.25
CA GLY A 172 -11.83 -22.45 2.01
C GLY A 172 -12.10 -21.72 3.35
N CYS A 173 -11.08 -21.15 4.00
CA CYS A 173 -11.27 -20.34 5.21
C CYS A 173 -11.96 -18.98 4.96
N ASP A 174 -12.01 -18.50 3.71
CA ASP A 174 -12.66 -17.24 3.34
C ASP A 174 -14.19 -17.35 3.45
N PHE A 175 -14.75 -18.54 3.23
CA PHE A 175 -16.16 -18.85 3.50
C PHE A 175 -16.49 -18.71 5.00
N ASP A 176 -15.60 -19.20 5.87
CA ASP A 176 -15.75 -19.06 7.31
C ASP A 176 -15.60 -17.61 7.77
N ILE A 177 -14.66 -16.86 7.19
CA ILE A 177 -14.53 -15.42 7.45
C ILE A 177 -15.85 -14.71 7.18
N LEU A 178 -16.48 -14.93 6.01
CA LEU A 178 -17.78 -14.33 5.70
C LEU A 178 -18.87 -14.78 6.67
N ASN A 179 -18.93 -16.06 7.04
CA ASN A 179 -19.93 -16.54 8.00
C ASN A 179 -19.90 -15.81 9.35
N TYR A 180 -18.74 -15.36 9.81
CA TYR A 180 -18.59 -14.75 11.13
C TYR A 180 -18.40 -13.23 11.10
N MET A 181 -17.88 -12.68 10.00
CA MET A 181 -17.36 -11.32 9.91
C MET A 181 -17.94 -10.50 8.76
N GLU A 182 -18.93 -10.99 8.02
CA GLU A 182 -19.47 -10.32 6.83
C GLU A 182 -19.90 -8.88 7.11
N HIS A 183 -20.74 -8.63 8.12
CA HIS A 183 -21.13 -7.27 8.49
C HIS A 183 -19.95 -6.35 8.86
N GLN A 184 -18.91 -6.86 9.53
CA GLN A 184 -17.72 -6.05 9.86
C GLN A 184 -16.92 -5.70 8.61
N ILE A 185 -16.83 -6.64 7.67
CA ILE A 185 -16.13 -6.46 6.39
C ILE A 185 -16.91 -5.51 5.50
N GLU A 186 -18.22 -5.68 5.38
CA GLU A 186 -19.12 -4.74 4.68
C GLU A 186 -18.91 -3.33 5.22
N LYS A 187 -19.07 -3.16 6.54
CA LYS A 187 -18.93 -1.85 7.17
C LYS A 187 -17.57 -1.23 6.87
N TYR A 188 -16.50 -2.01 7.04
CA TYR A 188 -15.14 -1.55 6.73
C TYR A 188 -15.02 -1.12 5.27
N LEU A 189 -15.46 -1.92 4.31
CA LEU A 189 -15.32 -1.62 2.88
C LEU A 189 -16.19 -0.43 2.44
N VAL A 190 -17.41 -0.30 2.97
CA VAL A 190 -18.30 0.83 2.68
C VAL A 190 -17.73 2.13 3.24
N GLU A 191 -17.19 2.12 4.46
CA GLU A 191 -16.48 3.26 5.03
C GLU A 191 -15.18 3.55 4.25
N THR A 192 -14.47 2.51 3.82
CA THR A 192 -13.20 2.62 3.11
C THR A 192 -13.36 3.22 1.71
N PHE A 193 -14.40 2.81 1.00
CA PHE A 193 -14.70 3.24 -0.36
C PHE A 193 -15.90 4.18 -0.46
N SER A 194 -16.12 4.99 0.58
CA SER A 194 -17.27 5.90 0.65
C SER A 194 -17.26 6.95 -0.46
N GLU A 195 -16.08 7.43 -0.86
CA GLU A 195 -15.94 8.38 -1.97
C GLU A 195 -16.38 7.78 -3.32
N LEU A 196 -16.26 6.47 -3.47
CA LEU A 196 -16.73 5.74 -4.64
C LEU A 196 -18.22 5.39 -4.54
N GLU A 197 -18.89 5.73 -3.43
CA GLU A 197 -20.30 5.38 -3.15
C GLU A 197 -20.51 3.86 -3.23
N LEU A 198 -19.59 3.09 -2.65
CA LEU A 198 -19.63 1.64 -2.65
C LEU A 198 -20.90 1.11 -1.96
N LYS A 199 -21.53 0.14 -2.60
CA LYS A 199 -22.63 -0.67 -2.07
C LYS A 199 -22.23 -2.13 -2.09
N TRP A 200 -22.56 -2.81 -1.01
CA TRP A 200 -22.30 -4.22 -0.81
C TRP A 200 -23.63 -4.95 -0.65
N GLU A 201 -23.82 -6.01 -1.43
CA GLU A 201 -24.93 -6.94 -1.27
C GLU A 201 -24.35 -8.34 -1.15
N CYS A 202 -24.69 -9.05 -0.08
CA CYS A 202 -24.24 -10.42 0.14
C CYS A 202 -25.43 -11.31 0.45
N GLN A 203 -25.55 -12.40 -0.30
CA GLN A 203 -26.58 -13.40 -0.09
C GLN A 203 -25.97 -14.78 0.08
N ARG A 204 -26.51 -15.53 1.05
CA ARG A 204 -26.15 -16.93 1.25
C ARG A 204 -27.01 -17.80 0.35
N SER A 205 -26.37 -18.58 -0.50
CA SER A 205 -27.02 -19.48 -1.44
C SER A 205 -26.56 -20.93 -1.22
N TYR A 206 -27.22 -21.85 -1.89
CA TYR A 206 -26.97 -23.28 -1.78
C TYR A 206 -26.93 -23.93 -3.15
N ASP A 207 -25.81 -24.57 -3.49
CA ASP A 207 -25.71 -25.34 -4.73
C ASP A 207 -26.32 -26.72 -4.49
N TYR A 208 -27.54 -26.91 -5.00
CA TYR A 208 -28.26 -28.18 -4.88
C TYR A 208 -27.57 -29.34 -5.62
N TYR A 209 -26.76 -29.07 -6.64
CA TYR A 209 -26.09 -30.12 -7.42
C TYR A 209 -24.87 -30.68 -6.70
N HIS A 210 -24.12 -29.82 -6.01
CA HIS A 210 -22.88 -30.20 -5.34
C HIS A 210 -23.00 -30.25 -3.81
N ASN A 211 -24.18 -29.94 -3.28
CA ASN A 211 -24.56 -30.08 -1.87
C ASN A 211 -23.64 -29.30 -0.91
N TYR A 212 -23.26 -28.06 -1.28
CA TYR A 212 -22.52 -27.18 -0.40
C TYR A 212 -23.01 -25.73 -0.45
N PRO A 213 -22.94 -24.99 0.69
CA PRO A 213 -23.32 -23.58 0.76
C PRO A 213 -22.23 -22.68 0.18
N PHE A 214 -22.65 -21.52 -0.32
CA PHE A 214 -21.75 -20.46 -0.80
C PHE A 214 -22.37 -19.08 -0.56
N PHE A 215 -21.54 -18.05 -0.60
CA PHE A 215 -21.96 -16.64 -0.62
C PHE A 215 -21.87 -16.10 -2.04
N GLU A 216 -22.91 -15.41 -2.48
CA GLU A 216 -22.85 -14.52 -3.64
C GLU A 216 -22.71 -13.09 -3.12
N ILE A 217 -21.64 -12.44 -3.55
CA ILE A 217 -21.35 -11.06 -3.20
C ILE A 217 -21.44 -10.23 -4.46
N GLU A 218 -22.24 -9.17 -4.41
CA GLU A 218 -22.30 -8.12 -5.42
C GLU A 218 -21.78 -6.82 -4.81
N ILE A 219 -20.71 -6.28 -5.40
CA ILE A 219 -20.16 -4.98 -5.03
C ILE A 219 -20.42 -4.03 -6.19
N THR A 220 -21.08 -2.91 -5.92
CA THR A 220 -21.31 -1.86 -6.92
C THR A 220 -20.81 -0.53 -6.40
N PHE A 221 -20.46 0.38 -7.29
CA PHE A 221 -19.99 1.72 -6.93
C PHE A 221 -20.38 2.74 -8.02
N SER A 222 -20.28 4.02 -7.69
CA SER A 222 -20.55 5.12 -8.61
C SER A 222 -19.67 5.02 -9.86
N SER A 223 -20.25 5.44 -10.99
CA SER A 223 -19.56 5.39 -12.27
C SER A 223 -18.26 6.21 -12.22
N PRO A 224 -17.11 5.64 -12.61
CA PRO A 224 -15.85 6.37 -12.69
C PRO A 224 -15.94 7.62 -13.56
N PHE A 225 -16.80 7.59 -14.59
CA PHE A 225 -17.03 8.72 -15.50
C PHE A 225 -17.76 9.89 -14.82
N GLU A 226 -18.72 9.63 -13.94
CA GLU A 226 -19.41 10.69 -13.19
C GLU A 226 -18.46 11.47 -12.27
N LYS A 227 -17.45 10.79 -11.72
CA LYS A 227 -16.43 11.42 -10.87
C LYS A 227 -15.45 12.28 -11.66
N ILE A 228 -15.10 11.88 -12.89
CA ILE A 228 -14.32 12.74 -13.81
C ILE A 228 -15.08 14.03 -14.09
N LEU A 229 -16.34 13.94 -14.48
CA LEU A 229 -17.18 15.08 -14.86
C LEU A 229 -17.36 16.10 -13.72
N LYS A 230 -17.64 15.62 -12.50
CA LYS A 230 -17.75 16.47 -11.31
C LYS A 230 -16.45 17.23 -10.98
N SER A 231 -15.30 16.71 -11.40
CA SER A 231 -14.00 17.35 -11.14
C SER A 231 -13.64 18.46 -12.13
N GLU A 232 -14.13 18.39 -13.37
CA GLU A 232 -13.95 19.46 -14.36
C GLU A 232 -14.75 20.72 -13.98
N ASP A 233 -15.97 20.55 -13.47
CA ASP A 233 -16.80 21.68 -12.98
C ASP A 233 -16.15 22.39 -11.77
N ALA A 234 -15.41 21.64 -10.94
CA ALA A 234 -14.72 22.16 -9.76
C ALA A 234 -13.42 22.94 -10.07
N GLN A 235 -12.93 22.93 -11.33
CA GLN A 235 -11.77 23.75 -11.72
C GLN A 235 -12.09 25.25 -11.86
N THR A 236 -13.35 25.66 -11.67
CA THR A 236 -13.66 27.07 -11.40
C THR A 236 -13.48 27.36 -9.90
N HIS A 237 -12.35 28.00 -9.57
CA HIS A 237 -11.97 28.53 -8.25
C HIS A 237 -11.23 27.61 -7.28
N ILE A 238 -9.95 27.32 -7.57
CA ILE A 238 -8.92 27.31 -6.51
C ILE A 238 -7.74 28.16 -6.98
N GLY A 239 -7.93 29.49 -6.92
CA GLY A 239 -6.83 30.43 -6.98
C GLY A 239 -6.25 30.61 -5.58
N PHE A 240 -5.20 29.86 -5.23
CA PHE A 240 -4.34 30.28 -4.13
C PHE A 240 -3.44 31.41 -4.65
N THR A 241 -3.85 32.64 -4.36
CA THR A 241 -2.98 33.81 -4.48
C THR A 241 -1.94 33.73 -3.36
N GLN A 242 -0.77 33.19 -3.68
CA GLN A 242 0.44 33.58 -2.95
C GLN A 242 1.13 34.67 -3.78
N ALA A 243 1.27 35.85 -3.18
CA ALA A 243 2.10 36.90 -3.75
C ALA A 243 3.53 36.35 -3.95
N PRO A 244 4.19 36.65 -5.08
CA PRO A 244 5.53 36.14 -5.34
C PRO A 244 6.50 36.72 -4.31
N ILE A 245 6.97 35.88 -3.39
CA ILE A 245 8.05 36.24 -2.48
C ILE A 245 9.35 35.96 -3.23
N ASN A 246 9.91 37.02 -3.80
CA ASN A 246 11.21 37.01 -4.44
C ASN A 246 12.29 37.08 -3.34
N ILE A 247 12.77 35.94 -2.83
CA ILE A 247 13.92 35.88 -1.92
C ILE A 247 14.75 34.63 -2.26
N SER A 248 16.07 34.82 -2.37
CA SER A 248 17.06 33.94 -2.99
C SER A 248 17.51 32.71 -2.18
N GLU A 249 16.75 32.24 -1.20
CA GLU A 249 17.05 31.00 -0.47
C GLU A 249 15.73 30.33 -0.07
N GLU A 250 15.46 29.13 -0.59
CA GLU A 250 14.26 28.34 -0.28
C GLU A 250 14.22 27.94 1.21
N LYS A 251 13.62 28.79 2.04
CA LYS A 251 13.17 28.40 3.38
C LYS A 251 11.79 27.77 3.29
N ILE A 252 11.71 26.44 3.47
CA ILE A 252 10.44 25.75 3.67
C ILE A 252 9.94 26.06 5.09
N ILE A 253 8.90 26.89 5.22
CA ILE A 253 8.23 27.14 6.51
C ILE A 253 7.15 26.06 6.70
N LEU A 254 7.41 25.09 7.58
CA LEU A 254 6.44 24.06 7.94
C LEU A 254 5.50 24.54 9.05
N ASN A 255 4.20 24.59 8.78
CA ASN A 255 3.19 24.86 9.81
C ASN A 255 2.81 23.57 10.56
N VAL A 256 3.71 23.12 11.43
CA VAL A 256 3.58 21.84 12.17
C VAL A 256 2.61 21.91 13.35
N GLY A 257 2.21 23.12 13.77
CA GLY A 257 1.36 23.34 14.95
C GLY A 257 -0.06 22.79 14.82
N ALA A 258 -0.55 22.55 13.60
CA ALA A 258 -1.88 22.01 13.36
C ALA A 258 -1.99 20.47 13.54
N ARG A 259 -0.87 19.74 13.62
CA ARG A 259 -0.84 18.26 13.65
C ARG A 259 0.09 17.72 14.74
N SER A 260 -0.17 18.11 15.98
CA SER A 260 0.66 17.77 17.15
C SER A 260 0.66 16.28 17.54
N ASN A 261 -0.16 15.45 16.88
CA ASN A 261 -0.29 14.01 17.10
C ASN A 261 0.69 13.17 16.29
N THR A 262 1.46 13.77 15.38
CA THR A 262 2.41 13.05 14.53
C THR A 262 3.85 13.22 15.02
N LEU A 263 4.80 12.43 14.49
CA LEU A 263 6.21 12.49 14.90
C LEU A 263 6.79 13.89 14.65
N LEU A 264 6.69 14.44 13.43
CA LEU A 264 7.19 15.79 13.15
C LEU A 264 6.46 16.87 13.97
N GLY A 265 5.16 16.71 14.24
CA GLY A 265 4.41 17.62 15.13
C GLY A 265 4.91 17.61 16.58
N THR A 266 5.46 16.49 17.05
CA THR A 266 6.01 16.35 18.40
C THR A 266 7.53 16.59 18.48
N MET A 267 8.24 16.56 17.35
CA MET A 267 9.71 16.73 17.28
C MET A 267 10.19 18.14 17.66
N PHE A 268 9.35 19.16 17.49
CA PHE A 268 9.67 20.54 17.89
C PHE A 268 9.40 20.82 19.38
N GLN A 269 9.07 19.80 20.17
CA GLN A 269 8.93 19.92 21.62
C GLN A 269 10.31 19.87 22.31
N ASP A 270 10.46 20.63 23.40
CA ASP A 270 11.73 20.76 24.15
C ASP A 270 12.39 19.43 24.55
N ARG A 271 11.59 18.37 24.75
CA ARG A 271 12.06 17.03 25.12
C ARG A 271 12.87 16.31 24.02
N ASN A 272 12.78 16.76 22.76
CA ASN A 272 13.38 16.10 21.60
C ASN A 272 14.59 16.86 21.02
N LYS A 273 15.12 17.87 21.74
CA LYS A 273 16.30 18.66 21.34
C LYS A 273 17.56 17.82 21.05
N SER A 274 17.63 16.60 21.56
CA SER A 274 18.74 15.67 21.28
C SER A 274 18.74 15.11 19.86
N MET A 275 17.68 15.31 19.08
CA MET A 275 17.59 14.90 17.66
C MET A 275 18.07 15.98 16.69
N LEU A 276 18.50 17.14 17.21
CA LEU A 276 19.06 18.22 16.41
C LEU A 276 20.45 17.87 15.90
N HIS A 277 20.73 18.26 14.65
CA HIS A 277 22.02 18.09 14.03
C HIS A 277 23.11 18.81 14.83
N PRO A 278 24.24 18.14 15.13
CA PRO A 278 25.21 18.60 16.13
C PRO A 278 25.98 19.87 15.75
N ILE A 279 25.92 20.32 14.49
CA ILE A 279 26.76 21.43 13.99
C ILE A 279 26.04 22.79 14.07
N ASN A 280 24.72 22.83 13.89
CA ASN A 280 23.97 24.06 13.65
C ASN A 280 22.62 24.11 14.38
N GLY A 281 22.16 23.02 15.01
CA GLY A 281 21.01 23.03 15.92
C GLY A 281 19.65 23.34 15.28
N ASN A 282 19.59 23.48 13.95
CA ASN A 282 18.39 23.83 13.17
C ASN A 282 18.05 22.78 12.10
N GLU A 283 18.83 21.70 12.03
CA GLU A 283 18.63 20.60 11.09
C GLU A 283 18.27 19.34 11.86
N TYR A 284 17.46 18.47 11.26
CA TYR A 284 17.15 17.14 11.78
C TYR A 284 17.61 16.11 10.76
N PHE A 285 18.30 15.07 11.23
CA PHE A 285 18.72 13.97 10.37
C PHE A 285 17.77 12.80 10.53
N PHE A 286 17.20 12.35 9.40
CA PHE A 286 16.38 11.14 9.32
C PHE A 286 17.07 10.16 8.39
N ASP A 287 17.52 9.03 8.94
CA ASP A 287 18.12 7.93 8.18
C ASP A 287 17.01 7.07 7.54
N ARG A 288 16.28 7.67 6.59
CA ARG A 288 15.04 7.16 6.00
C ARG A 288 15.00 7.40 4.49
N ASN A 289 14.00 6.86 3.80
CA ASN A 289 13.85 7.06 2.36
C ASN A 289 13.53 8.54 2.05
N SER A 290 14.47 9.22 1.39
CA SER A 290 14.37 10.65 1.05
C SER A 290 13.29 10.96 0.01
N GLU A 291 13.02 10.06 -0.92
CA GLU A 291 11.96 10.23 -1.91
C GLU A 291 10.59 10.14 -1.24
N ALA A 292 10.42 9.25 -0.26
CA ALA A 292 9.15 9.04 0.43
C ALA A 292 8.83 10.23 1.33
N PHE A 293 9.87 10.88 1.83
CA PHE A 293 9.78 12.08 2.65
C PHE A 293 9.09 13.25 1.93
N TYR A 294 9.10 13.29 0.59
CA TYR A 294 8.32 14.27 -0.17
C TYR A 294 6.82 14.18 0.17
N TYR A 295 6.25 12.98 0.18
CA TYR A 295 4.84 12.76 0.46
C TYR A 295 4.49 13.01 1.94
N ILE A 296 5.43 12.73 2.84
CA ILE A 296 5.34 13.11 4.25
C ILE A 296 5.17 14.63 4.36
N MET A 297 6.03 15.39 3.68
CA MET A 297 6.01 16.85 3.68
C MET A 297 4.76 17.42 3.05
N GLU A 298 4.30 16.84 1.95
CA GLU A 298 3.04 17.22 1.31
C GLU A 298 1.85 17.08 2.27
N TYR A 299 1.77 15.95 2.99
CA TYR A 299 0.74 15.78 4.02
C TYR A 299 0.80 16.90 5.06
N TYR A 300 2.00 17.29 5.52
CA TYR A 300 2.14 18.42 6.46
C TYR A 300 1.71 19.76 5.87
N GLN A 301 1.87 19.97 4.57
CA GLN A 301 1.50 21.22 3.90
C GLN A 301 0.01 21.31 3.57
N THR A 302 -0.58 20.24 3.08
CA THR A 302 -1.94 20.24 2.48
C THR A 302 -2.98 19.52 3.33
N GLY A 303 -2.56 18.58 4.17
CA GLY A 303 -3.44 17.65 4.87
C GLY A 303 -3.95 16.50 4.03
N LYS A 304 -3.44 16.35 2.81
CA LYS A 304 -3.76 15.28 1.87
C LYS A 304 -2.47 14.64 1.37
N THR A 305 -2.56 13.39 0.92
CA THR A 305 -1.48 12.68 0.24
C THR A 305 -1.84 12.53 -1.23
N THR A 306 -1.04 13.05 -2.16
CA THR A 306 -1.30 12.89 -3.61
C THR A 306 -0.47 11.79 -4.25
N TRP A 307 0.16 10.90 -3.44
CA TRP A 307 0.87 9.74 -3.98
C TRP A 307 -0.02 9.02 -4.99
N THR A 308 0.45 8.86 -6.24
CA THR A 308 -0.25 8.16 -7.32
C THR A 308 0.46 6.85 -7.66
N ILE A 309 -0.30 5.81 -8.03
CA ILE A 309 0.24 4.50 -8.46
C ILE A 309 1.19 4.65 -9.66
N GLU A 310 1.00 5.70 -10.47
CA GLU A 310 1.80 5.98 -11.66
C GLU A 310 3.16 6.62 -11.37
N THR A 311 3.37 7.17 -10.17
CA THR A 311 4.70 7.59 -9.75
C THR A 311 5.50 6.34 -9.32
N GLU A 312 6.09 5.64 -10.29
CA GLU A 312 7.03 4.52 -10.08
C GLU A 312 8.21 4.84 -9.14
N LYS A 313 8.31 6.08 -8.62
CA LYS A 313 9.34 6.50 -7.68
C LYS A 313 9.36 5.63 -6.42
N ILE A 314 8.21 5.27 -5.84
CA ILE A 314 8.18 4.57 -4.53
C ILE A 314 7.00 3.59 -4.42
N PRO A 315 7.25 2.30 -4.12
CA PRO A 315 6.19 1.32 -3.85
C PRO A 315 5.30 1.71 -2.65
N TYR A 316 4.00 1.45 -2.74
CA TYR A 316 3.03 1.72 -1.64
C TYR A 316 3.46 1.16 -0.29
N LYS A 317 4.01 -0.06 -0.27
CA LYS A 317 4.52 -0.68 0.95
C LYS A 317 5.59 0.17 1.63
N GLN A 318 6.52 0.72 0.85
CA GLN A 318 7.59 1.57 1.34
C GLN A 318 7.05 2.93 1.79
N LEU A 319 6.06 3.49 1.09
CA LEU A 319 5.36 4.70 1.54
C LEU A 319 4.68 4.49 2.89
N LYS A 320 3.93 3.38 3.04
CA LYS A 320 3.25 3.02 4.28
C LYS A 320 4.22 2.90 5.46
N GLU A 321 5.35 2.21 5.26
CA GLU A 321 6.39 2.09 6.28
C GLU A 321 6.94 3.45 6.75
N GLU A 322 7.03 4.45 5.86
CA GLU A 322 7.43 5.80 6.23
C GLU A 322 6.31 6.57 6.95
N PHE A 323 5.07 6.49 6.49
CA PHE A 323 3.93 7.14 7.16
C PHE A 323 3.72 6.60 8.58
N ASP A 324 3.85 5.28 8.76
CA ASP A 324 3.85 4.63 10.07
C ASP A 324 4.98 5.15 10.96
N TYR A 325 6.20 5.26 10.42
CA TYR A 325 7.35 5.82 11.13
C TYR A 325 7.09 7.26 11.60
N PHE A 326 6.54 8.10 10.73
CA PHE A 326 6.20 9.50 11.06
C PHE A 326 4.90 9.65 11.86
N GLN A 327 4.24 8.55 12.23
CA GLN A 327 2.97 8.53 12.97
C GLN A 327 1.90 9.39 12.30
N ILE A 328 1.91 9.40 10.96
CA ILE A 328 0.87 10.05 10.19
C ILE A 328 -0.27 9.06 10.07
N PRO A 329 -1.50 9.39 10.52
CA PRO A 329 -2.64 8.54 10.28
C PRO A 329 -2.90 8.51 8.78
N LEU A 330 -2.42 7.44 8.13
CA LEU A 330 -2.84 7.10 6.80
C LEU A 330 -4.26 6.53 6.95
N GLU A 331 -5.28 7.32 6.62
CA GLU A 331 -6.60 6.74 6.38
C GLU A 331 -6.48 5.93 5.08
N GLU A 332 -6.14 4.64 5.22
CA GLU A 332 -5.91 3.71 4.11
C GLU A 332 -7.06 3.79 3.08
N SER A 333 -8.27 4.03 3.57
CA SER A 333 -9.49 4.32 2.82
C SER A 333 -9.43 5.49 1.83
N ILE A 334 -9.07 6.69 2.30
CA ILE A 334 -9.04 7.91 1.49
C ILE A 334 -7.94 7.80 0.42
N VAL A 335 -6.79 7.23 0.80
CA VAL A 335 -5.66 7.09 -0.13
C VAL A 335 -6.02 6.15 -1.27
N LEU A 336 -6.60 4.98 -0.99
CA LEU A 336 -6.98 4.01 -2.04
C LEU A 336 -8.07 4.56 -2.98
N CYS A 337 -9.06 5.29 -2.46
CA CYS A 337 -10.09 5.94 -3.29
C CYS A 337 -9.51 7.04 -4.18
N SER A 338 -8.75 7.96 -3.58
CA SER A 338 -8.14 9.08 -4.29
C SER A 338 -7.22 8.57 -5.40
N LEU A 339 -6.47 7.51 -5.12
CA LEU A 339 -5.62 6.81 -6.08
C LEU A 339 -6.38 6.24 -7.26
N ALA A 340 -7.49 5.52 -7.00
CA ALA A 340 -8.29 4.92 -8.04
C ALA A 340 -8.93 5.99 -8.94
N ILE A 341 -9.45 7.07 -8.34
CA ILE A 341 -10.02 8.20 -9.07
C ILE A 341 -8.95 8.89 -9.93
N GLU A 342 -7.76 9.12 -9.39
CA GLU A 342 -6.69 9.80 -10.12
C GLU A 342 -6.17 8.95 -11.28
N ALA A 343 -6.01 7.64 -11.09
CA ALA A 343 -5.64 6.71 -12.17
C ALA A 343 -6.68 6.71 -13.31
N VAL A 344 -7.98 6.75 -12.96
CA VAL A 344 -9.06 6.89 -13.95
C VAL A 344 -8.95 8.19 -14.74
N LYS A 345 -8.70 9.31 -14.05
CA LYS A 345 -8.49 10.63 -14.71
C LYS A 345 -7.26 10.62 -15.62
N ASN A 346 -6.16 10.03 -15.18
CA ASN A 346 -4.94 9.97 -15.98
C ASN A 346 -5.14 9.15 -17.25
N LYS A 347 -5.85 8.02 -17.19
CA LYS A 347 -6.26 7.28 -18.39
C LYS A 347 -7.10 8.12 -19.36
N TYR A 348 -8.05 8.89 -18.85
CA TYR A 348 -8.86 9.82 -19.66
C TYR A 348 -8.00 10.92 -20.31
N ASN A 349 -7.16 11.60 -19.52
CA ASN A 349 -6.28 12.67 -19.99
C ASN A 349 -5.26 12.16 -21.02
N ASN A 350 -4.70 10.96 -20.80
CA ASN A 350 -3.78 10.32 -21.74
C ASN A 350 -4.46 10.03 -23.08
N LEU A 351 -5.74 9.63 -23.07
CA LEU A 351 -6.50 9.45 -24.30
C LEU A 351 -6.72 10.76 -25.05
N ILE A 352 -7.06 11.84 -24.33
CA ILE A 352 -7.15 13.18 -24.92
C ILE A 352 -5.83 13.55 -25.59
N LEU A 353 -4.73 13.52 -24.84
CA LEU A 353 -3.38 13.85 -25.34
C LEU A 353 -3.02 13.01 -26.57
N ALA A 354 -3.36 11.73 -26.60
CA ALA A 354 -3.14 10.87 -27.76
C ALA A 354 -3.89 11.36 -29.01
N PHE A 355 -5.14 11.84 -28.87
CA PHE A 355 -5.87 12.45 -29.98
C PHE A 355 -5.30 13.82 -30.39
N GLU A 356 -4.87 14.64 -29.43
CA GLU A 356 -4.23 15.92 -29.71
C GLU A 356 -2.96 15.74 -30.54
N GLU A 357 -2.07 14.85 -30.09
CA GLU A 357 -0.85 14.51 -30.81
C GLU A 357 -1.17 13.90 -32.19
N LEU A 358 -2.20 13.05 -32.31
CA LEU A 358 -2.60 12.50 -33.60
C LEU A 358 -2.99 13.60 -34.59
N ILE A 359 -3.77 14.60 -34.16
CA ILE A 359 -4.19 15.72 -35.01
C ILE A 359 -2.98 16.57 -35.41
N ILE A 360 -2.04 16.82 -34.49
CA ILE A 360 -0.78 17.52 -34.78
C ILE A 360 0.04 16.76 -35.83
N GLN A 361 0.18 15.43 -35.69
CA GLN A 361 0.87 14.61 -36.68
C GLN A 361 0.17 14.67 -38.05
N CYS A 362 -1.16 14.65 -38.08
CA CYS A 362 -1.92 14.83 -39.31
C CYS A 362 -1.64 16.19 -39.97
N CYS A 363 -1.53 17.27 -39.19
CA CYS A 363 -1.14 18.59 -39.69
C CYS A 363 0.27 18.60 -40.28
N ASN A 364 1.25 17.95 -39.62
CA ASN A 364 2.62 17.83 -40.14
C ASN A 364 2.69 17.12 -41.49
N TYR A 365 1.79 16.17 -41.72
CA TYR A 365 1.68 15.46 -42.99
C TYR A 365 0.69 16.11 -43.98
N LEU A 366 0.18 17.31 -43.69
CA LEU A 366 -0.85 18.01 -44.48
C LEU A 366 -2.07 17.14 -44.78
N ARG A 367 -2.45 16.29 -43.82
CA ARG A 367 -3.60 15.40 -43.90
C ARG A 367 -4.75 15.99 -43.10
N ASN A 368 -5.88 16.18 -43.75
CA ASN A 368 -7.03 16.87 -43.17
C ASN A 368 -8.25 15.98 -42.96
N ASN A 369 -8.10 14.67 -43.16
CA ASN A 369 -9.13 13.67 -42.93
C ASN A 369 -8.47 12.36 -42.48
N ILE A 370 -8.90 11.84 -41.34
CA ILE A 370 -8.47 10.55 -40.82
C ILE A 370 -9.67 9.76 -40.34
N GLU A 371 -9.62 8.45 -40.58
CA GLU A 371 -10.66 7.52 -40.18
C GLU A 371 -10.01 6.42 -39.36
N LEU A 372 -10.41 6.29 -38.10
CA LEU A 372 -9.91 5.30 -37.15
C LEU A 372 -10.99 4.24 -36.90
N GLU A 373 -10.59 2.98 -36.93
CA GLU A 373 -11.39 1.83 -36.51
C GLU A 373 -10.76 1.18 -35.28
N ILE A 374 -11.53 1.07 -34.20
CA ILE A 374 -11.12 0.45 -32.94
C ILE A 374 -11.87 -0.87 -32.80
N ARG A 375 -11.15 -1.99 -32.87
CA ARG A 375 -11.65 -3.36 -32.81
C ARG A 375 -10.90 -4.17 -31.77
N ARG A 376 -11.49 -5.27 -31.28
CA ARG A 376 -10.84 -6.14 -30.28
C ARG A 376 -9.36 -6.41 -30.60
N GLY A 377 -8.48 -5.83 -29.78
CA GLY A 377 -7.02 -5.97 -29.88
C GLY A 377 -6.35 -5.21 -31.03
N ASN A 378 -7.03 -4.29 -31.71
CA ASN A 378 -6.45 -3.55 -32.83
C ASN A 378 -7.07 -2.17 -33.03
N ILE A 379 -6.24 -1.18 -33.36
CA ILE A 379 -6.65 0.17 -33.75
C ILE A 379 -6.05 0.43 -35.11
N ARG A 380 -6.88 0.75 -36.10
CA ARG A 380 -6.46 0.85 -37.51
C ARG A 380 -6.90 2.15 -38.13
N ILE A 381 -6.03 2.75 -38.93
CA ILE A 381 -6.40 3.85 -39.81
C ILE A 381 -6.99 3.25 -41.10
N ILE A 382 -8.24 3.60 -41.40
CA ILE A 382 -8.90 3.22 -42.65
C ILE A 382 -8.44 4.17 -43.76
N ASN A 383 -7.85 3.61 -44.81
CA ASN A 383 -7.54 4.34 -46.03
C ASN A 383 -8.68 4.20 -47.04
N LYS A 384 -9.27 5.32 -47.48
CA LYS A 384 -10.20 5.29 -48.62
C LYS A 384 -9.39 5.19 -49.91
N SER A 385 -9.73 4.20 -50.74
CA SER A 385 -9.07 3.93 -52.03
C SER A 385 -8.92 5.21 -52.87
N GLY A 386 -7.68 5.63 -53.16
CA GLY A 386 -7.36 6.81 -53.99
C GLY A 386 -6.35 7.78 -53.37
N ASP A 387 -5.97 7.60 -52.11
CA ASP A 387 -5.05 8.50 -51.41
C ASP A 387 -3.59 8.32 -51.90
N ARG A 388 -3.02 9.37 -52.50
CA ARG A 388 -1.65 9.36 -53.10
C ARG A 388 -0.52 9.34 -52.05
N TYR A 389 -0.85 9.43 -50.76
CA TYR A 389 0.09 9.62 -49.65
C TYR A 389 0.25 8.36 -48.79
N LYS A 390 0.49 7.20 -49.43
CA LYS A 390 0.58 5.90 -48.76
C LYS A 390 1.73 5.80 -47.74
N PHE A 391 2.77 6.63 -47.88
CA PHE A 391 3.99 6.59 -47.07
C PHE A 391 3.76 6.98 -45.60
N TYR A 392 2.99 8.05 -45.33
CA TYR A 392 2.74 8.55 -43.97
C TYR A 392 1.64 7.80 -43.22
N LEU A 393 0.89 6.94 -43.93
CA LEU A 393 -0.17 6.12 -43.34
C LEU A 393 0.40 5.04 -42.41
N GLU A 394 1.55 4.47 -42.76
CA GLU A 394 2.24 3.50 -41.91
C GLU A 394 2.78 4.17 -40.64
N ASP A 395 3.36 5.38 -40.77
CA ASP A 395 3.85 6.17 -39.63
C ASP A 395 2.70 6.52 -38.66
N LEU A 396 1.57 7.02 -39.18
CA LEU A 396 0.40 7.33 -38.38
C LEU A 396 -0.21 6.07 -37.74
N GLN A 397 -0.16 4.94 -38.44
CA GLN A 397 -0.64 3.66 -37.91
C GLN A 397 0.25 3.17 -36.76
N GLN A 398 1.58 3.27 -36.89
CA GLN A 398 2.51 2.95 -35.80
C GLN A 398 2.36 3.90 -34.63
N PHE A 399 2.15 5.20 -34.90
CA PHE A 399 1.81 6.19 -33.88
C PHE A 399 0.53 5.80 -33.13
N CYS A 400 -0.53 5.41 -33.83
CA CYS A 400 -1.76 4.99 -33.18
C CYS A 400 -1.56 3.75 -32.30
N LEU A 401 -0.77 2.77 -32.77
CA LEU A 401 -0.48 1.56 -31.99
C LEU A 401 0.39 1.83 -30.75
N SER A 402 1.18 2.90 -30.74
CA SER A 402 2.01 3.27 -29.58
C SER A 402 1.28 4.13 -28.55
N LYS A 403 0.19 4.81 -28.96
CA LYS A 403 -0.53 5.77 -28.10
C LYS A 403 -1.90 5.30 -27.63
N PHE A 404 -2.56 4.41 -28.36
CA PHE A 404 -3.90 3.95 -28.03
C PHE A 404 -3.92 2.46 -27.68
N THR A 405 -4.57 2.11 -26.56
CA THR A 405 -4.89 0.72 -26.22
C THR A 405 -6.35 0.42 -26.58
N PHE A 406 -6.65 -0.79 -27.05
CA PHE A 406 -8.03 -1.15 -27.42
C PHE A 406 -9.00 -1.01 -26.24
N SER A 407 -8.68 -1.61 -25.09
CA SER A 407 -9.59 -1.68 -23.94
C SER A 407 -9.93 -0.30 -23.39
N GLU A 408 -8.93 0.55 -23.15
CA GLU A 408 -9.13 1.85 -22.53
C GLU A 408 -9.82 2.80 -23.51
N THR A 409 -9.33 2.88 -24.76
CA THR A 409 -9.92 3.73 -25.79
C THR A 409 -11.38 3.35 -26.05
N TYR A 410 -11.68 2.05 -26.16
CA TYR A 410 -13.03 1.58 -26.41
C TYR A 410 -13.99 1.96 -25.27
N ILE A 411 -13.59 1.71 -24.02
CA ILE A 411 -14.45 1.94 -22.85
C ILE A 411 -14.64 3.43 -22.57
N ILE A 412 -13.58 4.23 -22.67
CA ILE A 412 -13.67 5.68 -22.45
C ILE A 412 -14.55 6.32 -23.53
N LEU A 413 -14.38 5.98 -24.80
CA LEU A 413 -15.21 6.56 -25.86
C LEU A 413 -16.67 6.12 -25.78
N ASP A 414 -16.95 4.88 -25.34
CA ASP A 414 -18.33 4.44 -25.23
C ASP A 414 -19.13 5.33 -24.24
N ASN A 415 -18.46 5.78 -23.18
CA ASN A 415 -19.06 6.55 -22.08
C ASN A 415 -18.83 8.08 -22.16
N MET A 416 -17.71 8.55 -22.71
CA MET A 416 -17.28 9.96 -22.67
C MET A 416 -16.93 10.57 -24.04
N GLU A 417 -17.35 9.96 -25.16
CA GLU A 417 -16.99 10.47 -26.49
C GLU A 417 -17.40 11.94 -26.72
N ASN A 418 -18.56 12.38 -26.25
CA ASN A 418 -18.96 13.79 -26.39
C ASN A 418 -17.99 14.75 -25.69
N HIS A 419 -17.48 14.39 -24.51
CA HIS A 419 -16.51 15.22 -23.79
C HIS A 419 -15.16 15.29 -24.51
N VAL A 420 -14.68 14.14 -25.00
CA VAL A 420 -13.45 14.08 -25.82
C VAL A 420 -13.62 14.94 -27.08
N LYS A 421 -14.76 14.79 -27.77
CA LYS A 421 -15.12 15.58 -28.96
C LYS A 421 -15.12 17.08 -28.67
N ASP A 422 -15.82 17.51 -27.63
CA ASP A 422 -15.99 18.93 -27.31
C ASP A 422 -14.65 19.58 -26.94
N HIS A 423 -13.80 18.86 -26.18
CA HIS A 423 -12.43 19.29 -25.87
C HIS A 423 -11.61 19.50 -27.15
N LEU A 424 -11.58 18.50 -28.04
CA LEU A 424 -10.79 18.56 -29.28
C LEU A 424 -11.30 19.64 -30.25
N ILE A 425 -12.61 19.80 -30.39
CA ILE A 425 -13.21 20.87 -31.21
C ILE A 425 -12.85 22.25 -30.66
N LYS A 426 -12.89 22.43 -29.33
CA LYS A 426 -12.51 23.68 -28.68
C LYS A 426 -11.04 24.00 -28.89
N MET A 427 -10.16 23.02 -28.68
CA MET A 427 -8.71 23.21 -28.77
C MET A 427 -8.23 23.47 -30.21
N PHE A 428 -8.80 22.78 -31.20
CA PHE A 428 -8.49 22.97 -32.62
C PHE A 428 -9.55 23.79 -33.38
N SER A 429 -10.15 24.77 -32.70
CA SER A 429 -11.24 25.58 -33.25
C SER A 429 -10.85 26.33 -34.54
N ASP A 430 -9.61 26.81 -34.63
CA ASP A 430 -9.07 27.46 -35.83
C ASP A 430 -9.12 26.54 -37.05
N LEU A 431 -8.89 25.24 -36.88
CA LEU A 431 -8.89 24.26 -37.97
C LEU A 431 -10.30 23.89 -38.47
N GLY A 432 -11.36 24.35 -37.78
CA GLY A 432 -12.73 23.95 -38.07
C GLY A 432 -12.94 22.44 -37.94
N LEU A 433 -12.40 21.86 -36.86
CA LEU A 433 -12.41 20.42 -36.63
C LEU A 433 -13.83 19.85 -36.58
N LYS A 434 -14.03 18.75 -37.29
CA LYS A 434 -15.25 17.93 -37.29
C LYS A 434 -14.92 16.53 -36.81
N TRP A 435 -15.76 16.03 -35.94
CA TRP A 435 -15.66 14.71 -35.34
C TRP A 435 -16.97 13.95 -35.55
N GLU A 436 -16.89 12.78 -36.15
CA GLU A 436 -18.00 11.85 -36.31
C GLU A 436 -17.66 10.51 -35.65
N PHE A 437 -18.53 10.06 -34.75
CA PHE A 437 -18.38 8.79 -34.04
C PHE A 437 -19.50 7.84 -34.40
N THR A 438 -19.16 6.61 -34.78
CA THR A 438 -20.12 5.55 -35.06
C THR A 438 -19.86 4.35 -34.15
N ARG A 439 -20.90 3.96 -33.40
CA ARG A 439 -20.92 2.75 -32.59
C ARG A 439 -21.48 1.59 -33.41
N ALA A 440 -20.76 0.46 -33.45
CA ALA A 440 -21.22 -0.77 -34.09
C ALA A 440 -20.84 -1.98 -33.22
N TYR A 441 -21.52 -3.12 -33.43
CA TYR A 441 -21.25 -4.33 -32.63
C TYR A 441 -19.78 -4.76 -32.74
N GLY A 442 -19.05 -4.62 -31.63
CA GLY A 442 -17.65 -5.02 -31.50
C GLY A 442 -16.63 -4.07 -32.13
N TYR A 443 -17.03 -2.87 -32.56
CA TYR A 443 -16.09 -1.84 -33.01
C TYR A 443 -16.61 -0.41 -32.94
N HIS A 444 -15.69 0.52 -32.72
CA HIS A 444 -15.91 1.95 -32.85
C HIS A 444 -15.24 2.49 -34.11
N LYS A 445 -15.88 3.48 -34.73
CA LYS A 445 -15.32 4.20 -35.87
C LYS A 445 -15.34 5.70 -35.59
N ILE A 446 -14.20 6.35 -35.79
CA ILE A 446 -14.03 7.80 -35.61
C ILE A 446 -13.57 8.39 -36.94
N CYS A 447 -14.28 9.41 -37.43
CA CYS A 447 -13.79 10.24 -38.54
C CYS A 447 -13.45 11.62 -37.98
N ILE A 448 -12.19 12.03 -38.12
CA ILE A 448 -11.73 13.38 -37.78
C ILE A 448 -11.39 14.09 -39.08
N SER A 449 -12.00 15.25 -39.32
CA SER A 449 -11.71 16.06 -40.50
C SER A 449 -11.58 17.54 -40.16
N PHE A 450 -10.76 18.27 -40.89
CA PHE A 450 -10.50 19.69 -40.65
C PHE A 450 -10.05 20.40 -41.93
N SER A 451 -9.81 21.72 -41.86
CA SER A 451 -9.45 22.57 -43.00
C SER A 451 -8.23 23.44 -42.70
N PHE A 452 -7.20 23.34 -43.54
CA PHE A 452 -6.02 24.21 -43.46
C PHE A 452 -6.29 25.63 -43.98
N LYS A 453 -7.45 25.89 -44.59
CA LYS A 453 -7.79 27.22 -45.15
C LYS A 453 -7.88 28.33 -44.11
N ASN A 454 -8.02 27.97 -42.84
CA ASN A 454 -8.17 28.91 -41.72
C ASN A 454 -6.84 29.23 -41.02
N VAL A 455 -5.74 28.59 -41.41
CA VAL A 455 -4.40 28.73 -40.80
C VAL A 455 -3.58 29.86 -41.44
N LEU A 456 -3.99 30.31 -42.62
CA LEU A 456 -3.45 31.47 -43.36
C LEU A 456 -4.44 32.62 -43.27
#